data_AF-A0A2G8L692-F1
#
_entry.id   AF-A0A2G8L692-F1
#
_cell.length_a   1.000
_cell.length_b   1.000
_cell.length_c   1.000
_cell.angle_alpha   90.00
_cell.angle_beta   90.00
_cell.angle_gamma   90.00
#
_symmetry.space_group_name_H-M   'P 1'
#
loop_
_entity.id
_entity.type
_entity.pdbx_description
1 polymer ?
#
loop_
_entity_poly.entity_id
_entity_poly.type
_entity_poly.pdbx_seq_one_letter_code
_entity_poly.pdbx_strand_id
1 'polypeptide(L)'
;MISQSMKCFLTIVLLYVVQAAYATKATPDRCCIQAEQFQTSFGVLETSYDQYEEGLLTCAFDFKSNQFGCDVDYGSYRYKTYLLVDKDVEYIVEEDSTCYEQWADPAPLRCVPEFSTLYGTAMNFTDSVSDPDYWFVPPASCSNATQQVPKPFLKRLNVLKRLRAATFFL
;
A
#
# COMPACT_ATOMS: atom_id res chain seq x y z
N MET A 1 18.49 -59.38 -17.54
CA MET A 1 19.17 -58.86 -16.32
C MET A 1 19.56 -57.41 -16.57
N ILE A 2 19.01 -56.47 -15.79
CA ILE A 2 19.38 -55.05 -15.88
C ILE A 2 20.78 -54.88 -15.27
N SER A 3 21.72 -54.37 -16.08
CA SER A 3 23.10 -54.05 -15.66
C SER A 3 23.10 -53.10 -14.47
N GLN A 4 24.05 -53.27 -13.54
CA GLN A 4 24.20 -52.41 -12.35
C GLN A 4 24.33 -50.92 -12.69
N SER A 5 25.00 -50.61 -13.82
CA SER A 5 25.11 -49.26 -14.36
C SER A 5 23.76 -48.66 -14.78
N MET A 6 22.85 -49.49 -15.32
CA MET A 6 21.51 -49.06 -15.73
C MET A 6 20.60 -48.81 -14.52
N LYS A 7 20.79 -49.55 -13.42
CA LYS A 7 20.09 -49.29 -12.14
C LYS A 7 20.53 -47.95 -11.55
N CYS A 8 21.84 -47.66 -11.51
CA CYS A 8 22.35 -46.38 -11.01
C CYS A 8 21.82 -45.19 -11.83
N PHE A 9 21.81 -45.30 -13.16
CA PHE A 9 21.30 -44.25 -14.02
C PHE A 9 19.80 -43.97 -13.78
N LEU A 10 18.99 -45.02 -13.71
CA LEU A 10 17.55 -44.91 -13.39
C LEU A 10 17.31 -44.26 -12.03
N THR A 11 18.08 -44.61 -11.00
CA THR A 11 17.95 -44.00 -9.67
C THR A 11 18.30 -42.51 -9.69
N ILE A 12 19.36 -42.12 -10.41
CA ILE A 12 19.76 -40.71 -10.52
C ILE A 12 18.69 -39.89 -11.25
N VAL A 13 18.16 -40.41 -12.36
CA VAL A 13 17.07 -39.77 -13.10
C VAL A 13 15.82 -39.64 -12.23
N LEU A 14 15.45 -40.68 -11.48
CA LEU A 14 14.30 -40.64 -10.58
C LEU A 14 14.49 -39.59 -9.48
N LEU A 15 15.68 -39.53 -8.88
CA LEU A 15 16.02 -38.52 -7.86
C LEU A 15 15.98 -37.10 -8.43
N TYR A 16 16.46 -36.89 -9.66
CA TYR A 16 16.43 -35.60 -10.33
C TYR A 16 15.01 -35.15 -10.68
N VAL A 17 14.17 -36.06 -11.18
CA VAL A 17 12.76 -35.77 -11.52
C VAL A 17 11.95 -35.49 -10.25
N VAL A 18 12.20 -36.23 -9.18
CA VAL A 18 11.56 -36.00 -7.87
C VAL A 18 12.01 -34.64 -7.30
N GLN A 19 13.31 -34.31 -7.35
CA GLN A 19 13.79 -32.99 -6.94
C GLN A 19 13.20 -31.86 -7.79
N ALA A 20 13.06 -32.03 -9.10
CA ALA A 20 12.42 -31.04 -9.97
C ALA A 20 10.93 -30.85 -9.63
N ALA A 21 10.21 -31.93 -9.30
CA ALA A 21 8.82 -31.88 -8.84
C ALA A 21 8.65 -31.27 -7.44
N TYR A 22 9.65 -31.40 -6.56
CA TYR A 22 9.69 -30.71 -5.26
C TYR A 22 10.17 -29.25 -5.38
N ALA A 23 10.95 -28.91 -6.40
CA ALA A 23 11.37 -27.54 -6.71
C ALA A 23 10.26 -26.72 -7.39
N THR A 24 9.24 -27.38 -7.97
CA THR A 24 7.97 -26.74 -8.34
C THR A 24 7.03 -26.55 -7.15
N LYS A 25 7.54 -26.54 -5.91
CA LYS A 25 6.80 -25.98 -4.77
C LYS A 25 6.34 -24.59 -5.18
N ALA A 26 5.02 -24.46 -5.30
CA ALA A 26 4.29 -23.26 -5.68
C ALA A 26 5.03 -22.02 -5.18
N THR A 27 5.29 -21.07 -6.09
CA THR A 27 5.50 -19.68 -5.67
C THR A 27 4.49 -19.40 -4.57
N PRO A 28 4.93 -19.00 -3.35
CA PRO A 28 4.00 -18.80 -2.25
C PRO A 28 2.87 -17.89 -2.74
N ASP A 29 1.62 -18.29 -2.47
CA ASP A 29 0.45 -17.53 -2.88
C ASP A 29 0.63 -16.08 -2.45
N ARG A 30 0.29 -15.15 -3.35
CA ARG A 30 0.50 -13.73 -3.09
C ARG A 30 -0.25 -13.34 -1.83
N CYS A 31 0.41 -12.60 -0.94
CA CYS A 31 -0.27 -12.01 0.20
C CYS A 31 -1.26 -10.95 -0.32
N CYS A 32 -2.55 -11.15 -0.05
CA CYS A 32 -3.61 -10.21 -0.36
C CYS A 32 -4.37 -9.91 0.93
N ILE A 33 -4.75 -8.65 1.11
CA ILE A 33 -5.68 -8.28 2.17
C ILE A 33 -7.05 -8.87 1.83
N GLN A 34 -7.59 -9.72 2.69
CA GLN A 34 -8.90 -10.36 2.46
C GLN A 34 -10.08 -9.51 2.93
N ALA A 35 -9.84 -8.52 3.79
CA ALA A 35 -10.86 -7.58 4.23
C ALA A 35 -11.27 -6.65 3.07
N GLU A 36 -12.56 -6.30 2.99
CA GLU A 36 -13.07 -5.27 2.06
C GLU A 36 -12.75 -3.87 2.57
N GLN A 37 -12.72 -3.72 3.90
CA GLN A 37 -12.35 -2.51 4.59
C GLN A 37 -11.32 -2.84 5.67
N PHE A 38 -10.33 -1.97 5.85
CA PHE A 38 -9.40 -2.10 6.96
C PHE A 38 -8.78 -0.75 7.31
N GLN A 39 -8.26 -0.65 8.52
CA GLN A 39 -7.50 0.49 9.00
C GLN A 39 -6.11 0.05 9.44
N THR A 40 -5.11 0.89 9.18
CA THR A 40 -3.72 0.64 9.56
C THR A 40 -3.01 1.94 9.93
N SER A 41 -1.95 1.83 10.72
CA SER A 41 -1.04 2.92 11.03
C SER A 41 0.39 2.47 10.81
N PHE A 42 1.22 3.33 10.21
CA PHE A 42 2.62 3.04 9.99
C PHE A 42 3.47 4.31 10.08
N GLY A 43 4.68 4.14 10.59
CA GLY A 43 5.69 5.18 10.62
C GLY A 43 6.46 5.22 9.29
N VAL A 44 6.75 6.42 8.81
CA VAL A 44 7.56 6.68 7.63
C VAL A 44 8.76 7.50 8.07
N LEU A 45 9.94 7.05 7.68
CA LEU A 45 11.18 7.79 7.87
C LEU A 45 11.61 8.35 6.52
N GLU A 46 11.46 9.66 6.33
CA GLU A 46 12.05 10.33 5.18
C GLU A 46 13.42 10.88 5.55
N THR A 47 14.46 10.27 4.98
CA THR A 47 15.84 10.76 5.09
C THR A 47 16.22 11.49 3.81
N SER A 48 16.45 12.80 3.90
CA SER A 48 17.18 13.55 2.86
C SER A 48 18.53 14.03 3.41
N TYR A 49 19.46 14.40 2.53
CA TYR A 49 20.86 14.70 2.87
C TYR A 49 21.07 15.64 4.07
N ASP A 50 20.08 16.51 4.40
CA ASP A 50 20.13 17.45 5.54
C ASP A 50 18.87 17.48 6.41
N GLN A 51 17.87 16.60 6.18
CA GLN A 51 16.61 16.62 6.94
C GLN A 51 16.12 15.21 7.27
N TYR A 52 15.78 15.04 8.55
CA TYR A 52 15.14 13.86 9.12
C TYR A 52 13.69 14.23 9.47
N GLU A 53 12.73 13.73 8.70
CA GLU A 53 11.31 13.87 9.01
C GLU A 53 10.75 12.47 9.31
N GLU A 54 10.32 12.24 10.55
CA GLU A 54 9.47 11.11 10.89
C GLU A 54 8.01 11.50 10.64
N GLY A 55 7.28 10.65 9.95
CA GLY A 55 5.85 10.80 9.73
C GLY A 55 5.09 9.62 10.31
N LEU A 56 3.99 9.88 11.02
CA LEU A 56 3.00 8.88 11.36
C LEU A 56 1.83 9.00 10.37
N LEU A 57 1.52 7.91 9.69
CA LEU A 57 0.37 7.83 8.79
C LEU A 57 -0.64 6.86 9.37
N THR A 58 -1.88 7.31 9.52
CA THR A 58 -3.01 6.43 9.84
C THR A 58 -4.00 6.49 8.70
N CYS A 59 -4.30 5.34 8.10
CA CYS A 59 -5.11 5.26 6.91
C CYS A 59 -6.24 4.24 7.08
N ALA A 60 -7.37 4.54 6.45
CA ALA A 60 -8.47 3.62 6.25
C ALA A 60 -8.73 3.44 4.75
N PHE A 61 -9.09 2.22 4.39
CA PHE A 61 -9.28 1.80 3.02
C PHE A 61 -10.63 1.11 2.91
N ASP A 62 -11.42 1.48 1.91
CA ASP A 62 -12.61 0.79 1.47
C ASP A 62 -12.44 0.40 0.00
N PHE A 63 -12.08 -0.86 -0.23
CA PHE A 63 -11.89 -1.40 -1.57
C PHE A 63 -13.20 -1.65 -2.31
N LYS A 64 -14.33 -1.73 -1.61
CA LYS A 64 -15.64 -1.93 -2.25
C LYS A 64 -16.13 -0.63 -2.88
N SER A 65 -15.90 0.48 -2.19
CA SER A 65 -16.33 1.82 -2.64
C SER A 65 -15.20 2.60 -3.33
N ASN A 66 -14.00 2.02 -3.45
CA ASN A 66 -12.77 2.66 -3.92
C ASN A 66 -12.48 4.02 -3.24
N GLN A 67 -12.58 4.03 -1.92
CA GLN A 67 -12.37 5.22 -1.08
C GLN A 67 -11.23 4.99 -0.11
N PHE A 68 -10.36 5.99 0.02
CA PHE A 68 -9.15 5.88 0.82
C PHE A 68 -8.91 7.18 1.58
N GLY A 69 -8.85 7.08 2.91
CA GLY A 69 -8.60 8.20 3.79
C GLY A 69 -7.27 8.03 4.51
N CYS A 70 -6.45 9.08 4.60
CA CYS A 70 -5.24 9.06 5.41
C CYS A 70 -5.09 10.35 6.21
N ASP A 71 -4.86 10.22 7.51
CA ASP A 71 -4.34 11.27 8.40
C ASP A 71 -2.82 11.14 8.44
N VAL A 72 -2.14 12.24 8.13
CA VAL A 72 -0.70 12.28 7.93
C VAL A 72 -0.13 13.34 8.88
N ASP A 73 0.75 12.89 9.77
CA ASP A 73 1.42 13.73 10.75
C ASP A 73 2.94 13.63 10.54
N TYR A 74 3.54 14.67 9.97
CA TYR A 74 4.99 14.81 9.77
C TYR A 74 5.64 15.73 10.82
N GLY A 75 5.13 15.76 12.06
CA GLY A 75 5.66 16.52 13.20
C GLY A 75 5.51 18.04 13.09
N SER A 76 5.87 18.63 11.95
CA SER A 76 5.73 20.05 11.61
C SER A 76 4.58 20.33 10.65
N TYR A 77 3.97 19.30 10.07
CA TYR A 77 2.85 19.40 9.15
C TYR A 77 1.85 18.29 9.43
N ARG A 78 0.59 18.65 9.58
CA ARG A 78 -0.51 17.69 9.65
C ARG A 78 -1.53 17.98 8.57
N TYR A 79 -1.93 16.94 7.85
CA TYR A 79 -2.95 17.05 6.83
C TYR A 79 -3.68 15.72 6.66
N LYS A 80 -4.89 15.81 6.12
CA LYS A 80 -5.71 14.67 5.79
C LYS A 80 -5.94 14.58 4.30
N THR A 81 -6.01 13.35 3.79
CA THR A 81 -6.29 13.08 2.38
C THR A 81 -7.54 12.24 2.25
N TYR A 82 -8.34 12.54 1.23
CA TYR A 82 -9.52 11.78 0.84
C TYR A 82 -9.40 11.47 -0.65
N LEU A 83 -8.98 10.25 -0.97
CA LEU A 83 -8.89 9.75 -2.34
C LEU A 83 -10.19 9.01 -2.67
N LEU A 84 -10.96 9.58 -3.60
CA LEU A 84 -12.25 9.07 -4.04
C LEU A 84 -12.11 8.67 -5.52
N VAL A 85 -11.62 7.45 -5.77
CA VAL A 85 -11.19 7.02 -7.11
C VAL A 85 -12.35 7.01 -8.10
N ASP A 86 -13.52 6.54 -7.69
CA ASP A 86 -14.72 6.52 -8.57
C ASP A 86 -15.21 7.93 -8.96
N LYS A 87 -14.78 8.95 -8.22
CA LYS A 87 -15.08 10.37 -8.50
C LYS A 87 -13.91 11.09 -9.18
N ASP A 88 -12.82 10.38 -9.47
CA ASP A 88 -11.60 10.89 -10.09
C ASP A 88 -10.97 12.10 -9.36
N VAL A 89 -11.11 12.13 -8.03
CA VAL A 89 -10.64 13.25 -7.19
C VAL A 89 -9.91 12.81 -5.93
N GLU A 90 -8.88 13.57 -5.56
CA GLU A 90 -8.26 13.52 -4.25
C GLU A 90 -8.29 14.90 -3.59
N TYR A 91 -8.83 14.95 -2.37
CA TYR A 91 -8.81 16.14 -1.52
C TYR A 91 -7.67 16.08 -0.51
N ILE A 92 -7.01 17.22 -0.30
CA ILE A 92 -5.98 17.41 0.72
C ILE A 92 -6.45 18.52 1.63
N VAL A 93 -6.59 18.23 2.92
CA VAL A 93 -7.12 19.14 3.93
C VAL A 93 -6.05 19.40 4.97
N GLU A 94 -5.60 20.65 5.05
CA GLU A 94 -4.68 21.10 6.10
C GLU A 94 -5.41 21.27 7.44
N GLU A 95 -4.63 21.39 8.51
CA GLU A 95 -5.15 21.58 9.87
C GLU A 95 -6.02 22.85 10.03
N ASP A 96 -5.72 23.91 9.26
CA ASP A 96 -6.50 25.15 9.21
C ASP A 96 -7.78 25.04 8.36
N SER A 97 -8.13 23.83 7.92
CA SER A 97 -9.26 23.50 7.04
C SER A 97 -9.14 23.99 5.60
N THR A 98 -7.98 24.52 5.19
CA THR A 98 -7.68 24.77 3.79
C THR A 98 -7.75 23.47 3.00
N CYS A 99 -8.53 23.46 1.92
CA CYS A 99 -8.73 22.28 1.09
C CYS A 99 -8.24 22.50 -0.34
N TYR A 100 -7.41 21.56 -0.81
CA TYR A 100 -6.94 21.50 -2.17
C TYR A 100 -7.55 20.30 -2.89
N GLU A 101 -7.76 20.46 -4.19
CA GLU A 101 -8.27 19.43 -5.07
C GLU A 101 -7.21 19.06 -6.11
N GLN A 102 -7.09 17.77 -6.39
CA GLN A 102 -6.30 17.26 -7.50
C GLN A 102 -6.94 15.99 -8.09
N TRP A 103 -6.45 15.56 -9.24
CA TRP A 103 -6.83 14.31 -9.87
C TRP A 103 -6.51 13.11 -8.97
N ALA A 104 -7.43 12.15 -8.93
CA ALA A 104 -7.21 10.91 -8.19
C ALA A 104 -6.03 10.13 -8.78
N ASP A 105 -5.24 9.57 -7.87
CA ASP A 105 -4.37 8.47 -8.24
C ASP A 105 -5.15 7.16 -8.37
N PRO A 106 -4.56 6.14 -9.03
CA PRO A 106 -5.12 4.80 -9.02
C PRO A 106 -5.36 4.28 -7.60
N ALA A 107 -6.34 3.39 -7.48
CA ALA A 107 -6.63 2.70 -6.24
C ALA A 107 -5.36 1.98 -5.69
N PRO A 108 -5.08 2.10 -4.37
CA PRO A 108 -4.05 1.32 -3.70
C PRO A 108 -4.19 -0.18 -3.95
N LEU A 109 -3.06 -0.90 -4.03
CA LEU A 109 -3.03 -2.30 -4.44
C LEU A 109 -3.37 -3.28 -3.31
N ARG A 110 -4.41 -4.09 -3.46
CA ARG A 110 -4.80 -5.07 -2.43
C ARG A 110 -3.83 -6.26 -2.23
N CYS A 111 -2.95 -6.51 -3.20
CA CYS A 111 -2.14 -7.72 -3.30
C CYS A 111 -0.71 -7.41 -3.74
N VAL A 112 0.25 -8.27 -3.34
CA VAL A 112 1.67 -8.14 -3.75
C VAL A 112 1.76 -8.14 -5.28
N PRO A 113 2.41 -7.13 -5.91
CA PRO A 113 2.74 -7.19 -7.33
C PRO A 113 3.61 -8.40 -7.65
N GLU A 114 3.42 -9.04 -8.82
CA GLU A 114 4.16 -10.25 -9.21
C GLU A 114 5.68 -10.11 -9.22
N PHE A 115 6.17 -8.89 -9.45
CA PHE A 115 7.60 -8.61 -9.58
C PHE A 115 8.23 -8.08 -8.29
N SER A 116 7.49 -8.08 -7.17
CA SER A 116 8.03 -7.61 -5.89
C SER A 116 8.98 -8.64 -5.29
N THR A 117 10.25 -8.26 -5.13
CA THR A 117 11.26 -9.04 -4.38
C THR A 117 11.31 -8.66 -2.91
N LEU A 118 10.41 -7.79 -2.44
CA LEU A 118 10.36 -7.30 -1.07
C LEU A 118 9.62 -8.30 -0.17
N TYR A 119 10.36 -8.93 0.74
CA TYR A 119 9.80 -9.60 1.91
C TYR A 119 9.51 -8.55 2.98
N GLY A 120 8.22 -8.27 3.21
CA GLY A 120 7.76 -7.30 4.19
C GLY A 120 7.69 -7.84 5.62
N THR A 121 7.62 -6.91 6.56
CA THR A 121 7.26 -7.04 7.97
C THR A 121 5.74 -7.26 8.08
N ALA A 122 5.29 -7.94 9.14
CA ALA A 122 3.85 -8.05 9.39
C ALA A 122 3.33 -6.70 9.94
N MET A 123 2.40 -6.06 9.21
CA MET A 123 1.63 -4.94 9.75
C MET A 123 0.37 -5.44 10.44
N ASN A 124 0.07 -4.90 11.63
CA ASN A 124 -1.23 -5.11 12.25
C ASN A 124 -2.25 -4.17 11.63
N PHE A 125 -3.34 -4.74 11.13
CA PHE A 125 -4.50 -4.01 10.64
C PHE A 125 -5.76 -4.50 11.34
N THR A 126 -6.73 -3.62 11.48
CA THR A 126 -8.09 -3.99 11.89
C THR A 126 -8.90 -4.27 10.63
N ASP A 127 -9.65 -5.36 10.60
CA ASP A 127 -10.54 -5.79 9.51
C ASP A 127 -11.84 -4.96 9.43
N SER A 128 -11.84 -3.78 10.04
CA SER A 128 -12.96 -2.84 10.09
C SER A 128 -12.46 -1.41 10.22
N VAL A 129 -13.35 -0.47 9.87
CA VAL A 129 -13.15 0.98 9.98
C VAL A 129 -14.17 1.52 10.99
N SER A 130 -13.70 2.16 12.06
CA SER A 130 -14.55 2.54 13.20
C SER A 130 -15.37 3.82 12.99
N ASP A 131 -15.06 4.62 11.97
CA ASP A 131 -15.78 5.86 11.61
C ASP A 131 -15.62 6.17 10.10
N PRO A 132 -16.45 5.57 9.23
CA PRO A 132 -16.33 5.76 7.78
C PRO A 132 -16.48 7.22 7.34
N ASP A 133 -17.32 8.01 8.03
CA ASP A 133 -17.54 9.41 7.68
C ASP A 133 -16.27 10.22 7.92
N TYR A 134 -15.57 9.98 9.05
CA TYR A 134 -14.26 10.55 9.27
C TYR A 134 -13.32 10.21 8.11
N TRP A 135 -13.24 8.98 7.65
CA TRP A 135 -12.22 8.58 6.68
C TRP A 135 -12.54 8.94 5.22
N PHE A 136 -13.82 8.97 4.84
CA PHE A 136 -14.20 8.96 3.43
C PHE A 136 -15.07 10.15 3.00
N VAL A 137 -15.53 10.99 3.94
CA VAL A 137 -16.32 12.18 3.64
C VAL A 137 -15.46 13.43 3.82
N PRO A 138 -15.06 14.11 2.73
CA PRO A 138 -14.35 15.38 2.83
C PRO A 138 -15.18 16.44 3.56
N PRO A 139 -14.55 17.36 4.29
CA PRO A 139 -15.26 18.45 4.96
C PRO A 139 -15.91 19.40 3.94
N ALA A 140 -16.91 20.14 4.39
CA ALA A 140 -17.63 21.11 3.56
C ALA A 140 -16.73 22.22 2.98
N SER A 141 -15.55 22.48 3.57
CA SER A 141 -14.57 23.41 2.99
C SER A 141 -14.06 22.98 1.61
N CYS A 142 -14.14 21.68 1.29
CA CYS A 142 -13.72 21.14 0.01
C CYS A 142 -14.72 21.35 -1.14
N SER A 143 -15.96 21.77 -0.85
CA SER A 143 -17.00 21.95 -1.89
C SER A 143 -16.64 23.02 -2.94
N ASN A 144 -15.73 23.94 -2.59
CA ASN A 144 -15.24 25.01 -3.46
C ASN A 144 -13.73 24.92 -3.70
N ALA A 145 -13.12 23.75 -3.50
CA ALA A 145 -11.68 23.58 -3.64
C ALA A 145 -11.26 23.74 -5.11
N THR A 146 -10.77 24.93 -5.48
CA THR A 146 -10.20 25.20 -6.81
C THR A 146 -8.70 25.47 -6.74
N GLN A 147 -8.10 25.38 -5.55
CA GLN A 147 -6.69 25.71 -5.35
C GLN A 147 -5.81 24.49 -5.67
N GLN A 148 -4.81 24.72 -6.52
CA GLN A 148 -3.76 23.74 -6.77
C GLN A 148 -2.90 23.55 -5.51
N VAL A 149 -2.51 22.30 -5.27
CA VAL A 149 -1.65 21.90 -4.16
C VAL A 149 -0.31 22.69 -4.21
N PRO A 150 0.10 23.37 -3.13
CA PRO A 150 1.37 24.08 -3.10
C PRO A 150 2.56 23.16 -3.36
N LYS A 151 3.57 23.64 -4.10
CA LYS A 151 4.77 22.85 -4.45
C LYS A 151 5.45 22.15 -3.26
N PRO A 152 5.61 22.77 -2.07
CA PRO A 152 6.20 22.10 -0.91
C PRO A 152 5.40 20.86 -0.47
N PHE A 153 4.08 20.90 -0.63
CA PHE A 153 3.18 19.79 -0.30
C PHE A 153 3.29 18.63 -1.29
N LEU A 154 3.56 18.91 -2.57
CA LEU A 154 3.69 17.87 -3.61
C LEU A 154 4.76 16.82 -3.25
N LYS A 155 5.86 17.22 -2.60
CA LYS A 155 6.91 16.28 -2.21
C LYS A 155 6.40 15.23 -1.21
N ARG A 156 5.71 15.68 -0.15
CA ARG A 156 5.17 14.81 0.92
C ARG A 156 4.01 13.98 0.43
N LEU A 157 3.14 14.59 -0.37
CA LEU A 157 2.10 13.88 -1.07
C LEU A 157 2.69 12.75 -1.94
N ASN A 158 3.77 12.99 -2.69
CA ASN A 158 4.44 11.94 -3.46
C ASN A 158 4.97 10.78 -2.60
N VAL A 159 5.39 11.04 -1.36
CA VAL A 159 5.75 9.98 -0.40
C VAL A 159 4.52 9.14 -0.08
N LEU A 160 3.39 9.77 0.28
CA LEU A 160 2.11 9.07 0.50
C LEU A 160 1.67 8.27 -0.73
N LYS A 161 1.78 8.83 -1.94
CA LYS A 161 1.43 8.16 -3.20
C LYS A 161 2.30 6.92 -3.44
N ARG A 162 3.61 7.03 -3.22
CA ARG A 162 4.54 5.90 -3.29
C ARG A 162 4.19 4.84 -2.25
N LEU A 163 3.82 5.26 -1.05
CA LEU A 163 3.39 4.34 0.00
C LEU A 163 2.05 3.66 -0.35
N ARG A 164 1.10 4.33 -0.97
CA ARG A 164 -0.11 3.64 -1.47
C ARG A 164 0.21 2.62 -2.58
N ALA A 165 1.23 2.89 -3.38
CA ALA A 165 1.71 1.99 -4.43
C ALA A 165 2.56 0.82 -3.89
N ALA A 166 3.30 1.03 -2.79
CA ALA A 166 4.29 0.08 -2.26
C ALA A 166 3.87 -0.59 -0.93
N THR A 167 3.13 0.11 -0.08
CA THR A 167 2.84 -0.20 1.32
C THR A 167 1.54 -0.98 1.49
N PHE A 168 1.45 -2.06 0.74
CA PHE A 168 0.93 -3.30 1.31
C PHE A 168 2.03 -4.37 1.46
N PHE A 169 3.30 -3.98 1.21
CA PHE A 169 4.46 -4.87 1.12
C PHE A 169 5.66 -4.36 1.91
N LEU A 170 5.42 -3.88 3.13
CA LEU A 170 6.49 -3.54 4.09
C LEU A 170 6.21 -4.11 5.47
#